data_AF-A0A4Q3YIM1-F1
#
_entry.id   AF-A0A4Q3YIM1-F1
#
_cell.length_a   1.000
_cell.length_b   1.000
_cell.length_c   1.000
_cell.angle_alpha   90.00
_cell.angle_beta   90.00
_cell.angle_gamma   90.00
#
_symmetry.space_group_name_H-M   'P 1'
#
loop_
_entity.id
_entity.type
_entity.pdbx_description
1 polymer ?
#
loop_
_entity_poly.entity_id
_entity_poly.type
_entity_poly.pdbx_seq_one_letter_code
_entity_poly.pdbx_strand_id
1 'polypeptide(L)'
;MRAFSGKGITDKAATLKLSISPEGISTMVFRTDKDNEFIEPYSNDHRVYSVYETHRDRANLPWTCSTDDQQMAADIRARVQGSGVDVSAATGSSTGQLKTMRLAQSCNAEYANFFGATSVSQVGLVLAAFNATLTRCNGVYEKDLALHLNLISSTTSVIYYTA
;
A
#
# COMPACT_ATOMS: atom_id res chain seq x y z
N MET A 1 -12.20 -12.81 3.39
CA MET A 1 -11.21 -11.74 3.61
C MET A 1 -11.94 -10.43 3.85
N ARG A 2 -11.46 -9.59 4.77
CA ARG A 2 -12.08 -8.29 5.09
C ARG A 2 -10.99 -7.27 5.38
N ALA A 3 -11.11 -6.08 4.79
CA ALA A 3 -10.26 -4.95 5.08
C ALA A 3 -11.02 -3.95 5.96
N PHE A 4 -10.35 -3.42 6.96
CA PHE A 4 -10.91 -2.49 7.93
C PHE A 4 -10.02 -1.26 8.05
N SER A 5 -10.67 -0.11 8.26
CA SER A 5 -10.00 1.13 8.63
C SER A 5 -10.49 1.54 10.00
N GLY A 6 -9.56 1.71 10.94
CA GLY A 6 -9.83 2.14 12.30
C GLY A 6 -9.20 3.49 12.58
N LYS A 7 -9.81 4.24 13.50
CA LYS A 7 -9.24 5.46 14.06
C LYS A 7 -9.13 5.30 15.57
N GLY A 8 -8.00 5.70 16.14
CA GLY A 8 -7.79 5.61 17.59
C GLY A 8 -8.78 6.48 18.36
N ILE A 9 -9.31 5.94 19.46
CA ILE A 9 -10.21 6.67 20.37
C ILE A 9 -9.36 7.55 21.31
N THR A 10 -8.30 6.98 21.88
CA THR A 10 -7.36 7.68 22.77
C THR A 10 -6.42 8.58 21.98
N ASP A 11 -5.81 8.04 20.93
CA ASP A 11 -4.97 8.79 19.99
C ASP A 11 -5.77 9.05 18.71
N LYS A 12 -6.31 10.27 18.59
CA LYS A 12 -7.12 10.66 17.42
C LYS A 12 -6.30 10.85 16.15
N ALA A 13 -4.97 10.91 16.25
CA ALA A 13 -4.07 10.98 15.11
C ALA A 13 -3.69 9.57 14.60
N ALA A 14 -3.82 8.54 15.45
CA ALA A 14 -3.56 7.17 15.06
C ALA A 14 -4.65 6.63 14.10
N THR A 15 -4.20 6.06 12.98
CA THR A 15 -5.06 5.39 12.00
C THR A 15 -4.58 3.97 11.78
N LEU A 16 -5.50 3.00 11.81
CA LEU A 16 -5.24 1.59 11.64
C LEU A 16 -5.77 1.12 10.28
N LYS A 17 -4.95 0.40 9.52
CA LYS A 17 -5.37 -0.42 8.39
C LYS A 17 -5.17 -1.88 8.77
N LEU A 18 -6.24 -2.66 8.72
CA LEU A 18 -6.28 -4.05 9.17
C LEU A 18 -6.85 -4.93 8.05
N SER A 19 -6.09 -5.94 7.63
CA SER A 19 -6.55 -6.99 6.72
C SER A 19 -6.67 -8.30 7.49
N ILE A 20 -7.84 -8.95 7.37
CA ILE A 20 -8.10 -10.26 7.96
C ILE A 20 -8.43 -11.25 6.84
N SER A 21 -7.65 -12.32 6.76
CA SER A 21 -7.84 -13.45 5.84
C SER A 21 -7.70 -14.79 6.59
N PRO A 22 -8.07 -15.92 5.97
CA PRO A 22 -7.75 -17.24 6.52
C PRO A 22 -6.24 -17.46 6.73
N GLU A 23 -5.40 -16.77 5.96
CA GLU A 23 -3.93 -16.73 6.08
C GLU A 23 -3.45 -15.78 7.19
N GLY A 24 -4.34 -15.35 8.09
CA GLY A 24 -4.00 -14.54 9.26
C GLY A 24 -4.30 -13.05 9.13
N ILE A 25 -3.62 -12.27 9.96
CA ILE A 25 -3.89 -10.85 10.18
C ILE A 25 -2.66 -10.03 9.78
N SER A 26 -2.87 -8.97 9.00
CA SER A 26 -1.84 -7.98 8.72
C SER A 26 -2.36 -6.59 9.07
N THR A 27 -1.55 -5.82 9.79
CA THR A 27 -1.89 -4.46 10.19
C THR A 27 -0.80 -3.46 9.89
N MET A 28 -1.22 -2.24 9.58
CA MET A 28 -0.37 -1.06 9.52
C MET A 28 -1.02 0.04 10.36
N VAL A 29 -0.30 0.52 11.38
CA VAL A 29 -0.73 1.64 12.22
C VAL A 29 0.11 2.85 11.84
N PHE A 30 -0.57 3.91 11.42
CA PHE A 30 0.01 5.22 11.22
C PHE A 30 -0.14 6.03 12.49
N ARG A 31 0.95 6.64 12.94
CA ARG A 31 0.97 7.65 14.01
C ARG A 31 1.62 8.92 13.48
N THR A 32 1.15 10.08 13.93
CA THR A 32 1.71 11.36 13.47
C THR A 32 3.06 11.66 14.11
N ASP A 33 3.25 11.26 15.37
CA ASP A 33 4.43 11.63 16.18
C ASP A 33 5.34 10.43 16.54
N LYS A 34 5.09 9.25 15.95
CA LYS A 34 5.84 8.02 16.20
C LYS A 34 6.04 7.22 14.92
N ASP A 35 7.03 6.34 14.94
CA ASP A 35 7.26 5.39 13.84
C ASP A 35 6.01 4.54 13.58
N ASN A 36 5.80 4.18 12.31
CA ASN A 36 4.68 3.32 11.93
C ASN A 36 4.91 1.90 12.46
N GLU A 37 3.88 1.33 13.07
CA GLU A 37 3.89 -0.01 13.63
C GLU A 37 3.24 -1.00 12.64
N PHE A 38 3.82 -2.19 12.53
CA PHE A 38 3.34 -3.26 11.67
C PHE A 38 3.17 -4.53 12.49
N ILE A 39 2.10 -5.26 12.18
CA ILE A 39 1.84 -6.59 12.76
C ILE A 39 1.62 -7.54 11.60
N GLU A 40 2.45 -8.56 11.51
CA GLU A 40 2.42 -9.55 10.43
C GLU A 40 2.66 -10.96 10.99
N PRO A 41 2.10 -12.00 10.34
CA PRO A 41 2.36 -13.37 10.75
C PRO A 41 3.86 -13.68 10.56
N TYR A 42 4.49 -14.18 11.62
CA TYR A 42 5.89 -14.59 11.62
C TYR A 42 6.05 -16.09 11.33
N SER A 43 5.12 -16.90 11.84
CA SER A 43 5.16 -18.35 11.69
C SER A 43 4.26 -18.82 10.54
N ASN A 44 4.67 -19.91 9.88
CA ASN A 44 3.93 -20.51 8.77
C ASN A 44 2.57 -21.11 9.20
N ASP A 45 2.36 -21.31 10.50
CA ASP A 45 1.09 -21.75 11.08
C ASP A 45 0.18 -20.57 11.49
N HIS A 46 0.60 -19.33 11.24
CA HIS A 46 -0.11 -18.08 11.52
C HIS A 46 -0.51 -17.89 13.00
N ARG A 47 0.19 -18.58 13.93
CA ARG A 47 -0.04 -18.49 15.38
C ARG A 47 0.82 -17.43 16.07
N VAL A 48 2.01 -17.17 15.54
CA VAL A 48 2.95 -16.19 16.08
C VAL A 48 2.96 -14.97 15.17
N TYR A 49 2.75 -13.80 15.77
CA TYR A 49 2.79 -12.52 15.08
C TYR A 49 4.00 -11.72 15.54
N SER A 50 4.71 -11.12 14.59
CA SER A 50 5.77 -10.16 14.88
C SER A 50 5.18 -8.76 14.89
N VAL A 51 5.55 -7.97 15.88
CA VAL A 51 5.26 -6.54 15.95
C VAL A 51 6.57 -5.81 15.75
N TYR A 52 6.64 -4.96 14.74
CA TYR A 52 7.85 -4.20 14.45
C TYR A 52 7.53 -2.76 14.08
N GLU A 53 8.41 -1.86 14.49
CA GLU A 53 8.39 -0.45 14.14
C GLU A 53 9.36 -0.21 13.00
N THR A 54 9.01 0.69 12.07
CA THR A 54 9.94 1.03 10.99
C THR A 54 10.96 2.04 11.47
N HIS A 55 12.06 1.57 12.05
CA HIS A 55 13.20 2.43 12.33
C HIS A 55 14.06 2.58 11.07
N ARG A 56 13.90 3.68 10.33
CA ARG A 56 14.76 3.97 9.16
C ARG A 56 15.97 4.79 9.59
N ASP A 57 17.05 4.11 9.97
CA ASP A 57 18.37 4.73 9.98
C ASP A 57 18.83 4.92 8.53
N ARG A 58 18.53 6.09 7.95
CA ARG A 58 18.93 6.46 6.57
C ARG A 58 20.45 6.37 6.37
N ALA A 59 21.24 6.40 7.45
CA ALA A 59 22.69 6.40 7.42
C ALA A 59 23.35 5.02 7.25
N ASN A 60 22.64 3.90 7.46
CA ASN A 60 23.25 2.56 7.58
C ASN A 60 22.77 1.53 6.54
N LEU A 61 22.18 1.97 5.42
CA LEU A 61 21.77 1.05 4.37
C LEU A 61 23.02 0.58 3.58
N PRO A 62 23.26 -0.74 3.42
CA PRO A 62 24.44 -1.27 2.72
C PRO A 62 24.47 -0.91 1.23
N TRP A 63 23.34 -0.46 0.68
CA TRP A 63 23.24 0.13 -0.63
C TRP A 63 22.35 1.36 -0.57
N THR A 64 22.92 2.54 -0.80
CA THR A 64 22.20 3.80 -0.97
C THR A 64 22.20 4.14 -2.44
N CYS A 65 21.03 4.39 -3.02
CA CYS A 65 20.91 4.95 -4.36
C CYS A 65 21.71 6.26 -4.41
N SER A 66 22.80 6.30 -5.16
CA SER A 66 23.69 7.46 -5.30
C SER A 66 23.22 8.45 -6.36
N THR A 67 22.01 8.26 -6.89
CA THR A 67 21.40 9.22 -7.80
C THR A 67 21.15 10.51 -7.04
N ASP A 68 21.77 11.60 -7.46
CA ASP A 68 21.57 12.93 -6.88
C ASP A 68 20.16 13.44 -7.18
N ASP A 69 19.18 12.98 -6.38
CA ASP A 69 17.79 13.45 -6.42
C ASP A 69 17.70 14.97 -6.25
N GLN A 70 18.69 15.60 -5.60
CA GLN A 70 18.72 17.05 -5.40
C GLN A 70 18.82 17.82 -6.71
N GLN A 71 19.69 17.38 -7.64
CA GLN A 71 19.86 18.06 -8.93
C GLN A 71 18.61 17.85 -9.79
N MET A 72 18.07 16.64 -9.83
CA MET A 72 16.83 16.34 -10.55
C MET A 72 15.64 17.13 -10.00
N ALA A 73 15.49 17.20 -8.67
CA ALA A 73 14.43 17.99 -8.04
C ALA A 73 14.62 19.50 -8.27
N ALA A 74 15.86 20.00 -8.25
CA ALA A 74 16.18 21.40 -8.57
C ALA A 74 15.86 21.72 -10.03
N ASP A 75 16.23 20.84 -10.97
CA ASP A 75 15.95 21.00 -12.39
C ASP A 75 14.46 20.94 -12.69
N ILE A 76 13.71 20.03 -12.05
CA ILE A 76 12.24 19.99 -12.15
C ILE A 76 11.66 21.29 -11.61
N ARG A 77 12.08 21.76 -10.42
CA ARG A 77 11.61 23.03 -9.86
C ARG A 77 11.92 24.22 -10.78
N ALA A 78 13.13 24.28 -11.33
CA ALA A 78 13.54 25.35 -12.24
C ALA A 78 12.73 25.34 -13.55
N ARG A 79 12.45 24.15 -14.10
CA ARG A 79 11.60 24.00 -15.30
C ARG A 79 10.15 24.37 -15.03
N VAL A 80 9.63 24.02 -13.86
CA VAL A 80 8.25 24.36 -13.45
C VAL A 80 8.13 25.87 -13.15
N GLN A 81 9.14 26.49 -12.53
CA GLN A 81 9.16 27.94 -12.30
C GLN A 81 9.37 28.74 -13.61
N GLY A 82 10.18 28.21 -14.53
CA GLY A 82 10.48 28.85 -15.83
C GLY A 82 9.39 28.67 -16.90
N SER A 83 8.45 27.75 -16.72
CA SER A 83 7.33 27.52 -17.66
C SER A 83 6.15 28.48 -17.46
N GLY A 84 6.24 29.42 -16.51
CA GLY A 84 5.14 30.34 -16.16
C GLY A 84 3.95 29.64 -15.51
N VAL A 85 4.08 28.35 -15.18
CA VAL A 85 3.09 27.59 -14.42
C VAL A 85 3.27 27.96 -12.95
N ASP A 86 2.33 28.74 -12.41
CA ASP A 86 2.28 28.99 -10.98
C ASP A 86 2.01 27.67 -10.25
N VAL A 87 3.04 27.12 -9.61
CA VAL A 87 2.98 25.85 -8.86
C VAL A 87 2.10 25.97 -7.63
N SER A 88 1.92 27.20 -7.12
CA SER A 88 0.95 27.48 -6.05
C SER A 88 -0.49 27.50 -6.57
N ALA A 89 -0.68 27.68 -7.88
CA ALA A 89 -1.94 27.52 -8.60
C ALA A 89 -2.06 26.17 -9.33
N ALA A 90 -1.02 25.32 -9.30
CA ALA A 90 -1.07 23.96 -9.84
C ALA A 90 -2.03 23.14 -8.99
N THR A 91 -3.29 23.16 -9.42
CA THR A 91 -4.37 22.34 -8.91
C THR A 91 -4.15 20.89 -9.34
N GLY A 92 -3.08 20.25 -8.84
CA GLY A 92 -3.21 18.85 -8.47
C GLY A 92 -4.48 18.78 -7.63
N SER A 93 -5.46 17.97 -8.04
CA SER A 93 -6.85 17.96 -7.55
C SER A 93 -6.96 18.08 -6.02
N SER A 94 -6.90 19.29 -5.49
CA SER A 94 -6.96 19.64 -4.07
C SER A 94 -8.41 19.94 -3.68
N THR A 95 -9.36 19.18 -4.21
CA THR A 95 -10.77 19.29 -3.79
C THR A 95 -10.95 18.85 -2.33
N GLY A 96 -9.90 18.36 -1.66
CA GLY A 96 -9.98 17.77 -0.32
C GLY A 96 -10.86 16.52 -0.28
N GLN A 97 -11.21 15.99 -1.45
CA GLN A 97 -12.12 14.85 -1.59
C GLN A 97 -11.33 13.58 -1.83
N LEU A 98 -11.60 12.59 -1.00
CA LEU A 98 -11.10 11.24 -1.21
C LEU A 98 -11.73 10.65 -2.47
N LYS A 99 -10.92 10.34 -3.48
CA LYS A 99 -11.42 9.70 -4.71
C LYS A 99 -11.32 8.18 -4.60
N THR A 100 -12.45 7.50 -4.79
CA THR A 100 -12.48 6.04 -4.88
C THR A 100 -12.36 5.62 -6.35
N MET A 101 -11.30 4.90 -6.68
CA MET A 101 -11.04 4.40 -8.02
C MET A 101 -11.30 2.89 -8.10
N ARG A 102 -11.78 2.45 -9.26
CA ARG A 102 -12.02 1.05 -9.57
C ARG A 102 -10.74 0.44 -10.16
N LEU A 103 -10.20 -0.59 -9.53
CA LEU A 103 -8.97 -1.27 -9.92
C LEU A 103 -9.28 -2.68 -10.44
N ALA A 104 -8.68 -3.04 -11.57
CA ALA A 104 -8.48 -4.42 -11.99
C ALA A 104 -6.99 -4.73 -11.92
N GLN A 105 -6.60 -5.72 -11.11
CA GLN A 105 -5.22 -6.12 -10.91
C GLN A 105 -4.98 -7.50 -11.51
N SER A 106 -4.03 -7.61 -12.44
CA SER A 106 -3.59 -8.89 -12.97
C SER A 106 -2.43 -9.46 -12.16
N CYS A 107 -2.26 -10.78 -12.22
CA CYS A 107 -1.03 -11.44 -11.77
C CYS A 107 -0.69 -12.61 -12.69
N ASN A 108 0.60 -12.91 -12.79
CA ASN A 108 1.11 -14.08 -13.49
C ASN A 108 0.86 -15.37 -12.67
N ALA A 109 1.11 -16.51 -13.32
CA ALA A 109 0.91 -17.81 -12.71
C ALA A 109 1.88 -18.09 -11.57
N GLU A 110 3.11 -17.57 -11.63
CA GLU A 110 4.10 -17.72 -10.56
C GLU A 110 3.61 -17.08 -9.26
N TYR A 111 2.98 -15.89 -9.35
CA TYR A 111 2.37 -15.25 -8.19
C TYR A 111 1.18 -16.06 -7.67
N ALA A 112 0.27 -16.49 -8.54
CA ALA A 112 -0.89 -17.28 -8.14
C ALA A 112 -0.47 -18.59 -7.45
N ASN A 113 0.50 -19.30 -8.04
CA ASN A 113 1.04 -20.56 -7.53
C ASN A 113 1.79 -20.39 -6.20
N PHE A 114 2.46 -19.26 -5.99
CA PHE A 114 3.10 -18.94 -4.70
C PHE A 114 2.09 -18.92 -3.56
N PHE A 115 0.88 -18.39 -3.80
CA PHE A 115 -0.23 -18.42 -2.85
C PHE A 115 -1.06 -19.72 -2.90
N GLY A 116 -0.57 -20.76 -3.60
CA GLY A 116 -1.22 -22.07 -3.68
C GLY A 116 -2.42 -22.13 -4.62
N ALA A 117 -2.64 -21.12 -5.45
CA ALA A 117 -3.71 -21.10 -6.44
C ALA A 117 -3.22 -21.56 -7.81
N THR A 118 -3.54 -22.79 -8.20
CA THR A 118 -3.20 -23.37 -9.50
C THR A 118 -4.39 -23.40 -10.47
N SER A 119 -5.57 -22.99 -10.02
CA SER A 119 -6.77 -22.90 -10.85
C SER A 119 -7.77 -21.86 -10.33
N VAL A 120 -8.77 -21.55 -11.17
CA VAL A 120 -9.84 -20.58 -10.85
C VAL A 120 -10.61 -20.94 -9.58
N SER A 121 -10.72 -22.22 -9.20
CA SER A 121 -11.40 -22.61 -7.96
C SER A 121 -10.68 -22.11 -6.70
N GLN A 122 -9.39 -21.78 -6.80
CA GLN A 122 -8.56 -21.29 -5.69
C GLN A 122 -8.34 -19.77 -5.76
N VAL A 123 -9.12 -19.05 -6.58
CA VAL A 123 -9.03 -17.58 -6.74
C VAL A 123 -9.11 -16.81 -5.42
N GLY A 124 -9.78 -17.38 -4.40
CA GLY A 124 -9.88 -16.80 -3.07
C GLY A 124 -8.53 -16.56 -2.38
N LEU A 125 -7.51 -17.38 -2.66
CA LEU A 125 -6.17 -17.24 -2.12
C LEU A 125 -5.45 -16.03 -2.72
N VAL A 126 -5.53 -15.88 -4.04
CA VAL A 126 -4.97 -14.72 -4.77
C VAL A 126 -5.67 -13.43 -4.36
N LEU A 127 -7.00 -13.47 -4.26
CA LEU A 127 -7.77 -12.32 -3.81
C LEU A 127 -7.43 -11.91 -2.37
N ALA A 128 -7.16 -12.87 -1.48
CA ALA A 128 -6.70 -12.57 -0.12
C ALA A 128 -5.35 -11.84 -0.12
N ALA A 129 -4.41 -12.27 -0.96
CA ALA A 129 -3.12 -11.62 -1.12
C ALA A 129 -3.24 -10.20 -1.70
N PHE A 130 -4.08 -10.01 -2.73
CA PHE A 130 -4.37 -8.68 -3.27
C PHE A 130 -4.99 -7.77 -2.23
N ASN A 131 -5.96 -8.25 -1.45
CA ASN A 131 -6.59 -7.46 -0.39
C ASN A 131 -5.60 -7.07 0.72
N ALA A 132 -4.72 -7.97 1.14
CA ALA A 132 -3.68 -7.64 2.12
C ALA A 132 -2.78 -6.50 1.61
N THR A 133 -2.35 -6.60 0.35
CA THR A 133 -1.49 -5.60 -0.29
C THR A 133 -2.21 -4.25 -0.43
N LEU A 134 -3.42 -4.25 -0.99
CA LEU A 134 -4.20 -3.03 -1.20
C LEU A 134 -4.62 -2.36 0.11
N THR A 135 -4.86 -3.13 1.18
CA THR A 135 -5.16 -2.54 2.50
C THR A 135 -3.99 -1.69 3.00
N ARG A 136 -2.75 -2.15 2.80
CA ARG A 136 -1.54 -1.41 3.16
C ARG A 136 -1.30 -0.23 2.22
N CYS A 137 -1.38 -0.46 0.90
CA CYS A 137 -1.15 0.59 -0.09
C CYS A 137 -2.20 1.71 0.00
N ASN A 138 -3.47 1.39 0.21
CA ASN A 138 -4.53 2.39 0.41
C ASN A 138 -4.28 3.24 1.66
N GLY A 139 -3.62 2.70 2.70
CA GLY A 139 -3.17 3.52 3.84
C GLY A 139 -2.24 4.66 3.44
N VAL A 140 -1.35 4.42 2.49
CA VAL A 140 -0.42 5.41 1.95
C VAL A 140 -1.12 6.30 0.92
N TYR A 141 -1.87 5.72 -0.02
CA TYR A 141 -2.56 6.48 -1.07
C TYR A 141 -3.63 7.43 -0.54
N GLU A 142 -4.34 7.05 0.52
CA GLU A 142 -5.32 7.94 1.16
C GLU A 142 -4.62 9.13 1.84
N LYS A 143 -3.43 8.91 2.42
CA LYS A 143 -2.66 9.94 3.13
C LYS A 143 -1.97 10.91 2.18
N ASP A 144 -1.31 10.39 1.14
CA ASP A 144 -0.42 11.17 0.28
C ASP A 144 -1.12 11.70 -0.97
N LEU A 145 -2.09 10.94 -1.51
CA LEU A 145 -2.73 11.23 -2.79
C LEU A 145 -4.24 11.47 -2.68
N ALA A 146 -4.84 11.28 -1.49
CA ALA A 146 -6.29 11.25 -1.29
C ALA A 146 -7.02 10.27 -2.25
N LEU A 147 -6.41 9.11 -2.50
CA LEU A 147 -6.97 8.06 -3.37
C LEU A 147 -7.24 6.77 -2.59
N HIS A 148 -8.36 6.11 -2.90
CA HIS A 148 -8.72 4.79 -2.41
C HIS A 148 -8.97 3.84 -3.58
N LEU A 149 -8.25 2.72 -3.66
CA LEU A 149 -8.41 1.73 -4.72
C LEU A 149 -9.33 0.61 -4.26
N ASN A 150 -10.39 0.35 -5.02
CA ASN A 150 -11.31 -0.75 -4.79
C ASN A 150 -11.25 -1.76 -5.93
N LEU A 151 -11.03 -3.04 -5.59
CA LEU A 151 -11.03 -4.13 -6.54
C LEU A 151 -12.41 -4.33 -7.15
N ILE A 152 -12.48 -4.46 -8.46
CA ILE A 152 -13.72 -4.79 -9.16
C ILE A 152 -13.94 -6.31 -9.18
N SER A 153 -15.21 -6.73 -9.24
CA SER A 153 -15.58 -8.15 -9.31
C SER A 153 -14.97 -8.88 -10.52
N SER A 154 -14.81 -8.19 -11.65
CA SER A 154 -14.21 -8.75 -12.87
C SER A 154 -12.68 -8.89 -12.81
N THR A 155 -12.03 -8.57 -11.67
CA THR A 155 -10.58 -8.78 -11.52
C THR A 155 -10.19 -10.25 -11.65
N THR A 156 -11.09 -11.17 -11.31
CA THR A 156 -10.83 -12.62 -11.44
C THR A 156 -10.58 -13.06 -12.88
N SER A 157 -11.03 -12.27 -13.87
CA SER A 157 -10.84 -12.55 -15.30
C SER A 157 -9.42 -12.26 -15.79
N VAL A 158 -8.61 -11.53 -15.01
CA VAL A 158 -7.24 -11.15 -15.37
C VAL A 158 -6.19 -11.82 -14.45
N ILE A 159 -6.59 -12.89 -13.76
CA ILE A 159 -5.69 -13.73 -12.94
C ILE A 159 -5.28 -14.95 -13.77
N TYR A 160 -3.98 -15.12 -13.95
CA TYR A 160 -3.41 -16.24 -14.70
C TYR A 160 -2.90 -17.32 -13.73
N TYR A 161 -3.17 -18.58 -14.03
CA TYR A 161 -2.82 -19.74 -13.17
C TYR A 161 -1.85 -20.72 -13.83
N THR A 162 -1.70 -20.63 -15.14
CA THR A 162 -0.82 -21.49 -15.94
C THR A 162 0.41 -20.70 -16.35
N ALA A 163 1.59 -21.19 -15.99
CA ALA A 163 2.88 -20.63 -16.40
C ALA A 163 3.23 -21.06 -17.82
#